data_AF-A0A7C3ZBM8-F1
#
_entry.id   AF-A0A7C3ZBM8-F1
#
_cell.length_a   1.000
_cell.length_b   1.000
_cell.length_c   1.000
_cell.angle_alpha   90.00
_cell.angle_beta   90.00
_cell.angle_gamma   90.00
#
_symmetry.space_group_name_H-M   'P 1'
#
loop_
_entity.id
_entity.type
_entity.pdbx_description
1 polymer ?
#
loop_
_entity_poly.entity_id
_entity_poly.type
_entity_poly.pdbx_seq_one_letter_code
_entity_poly.pdbx_strand_id
1 'polypeptide(L)'
;MAGRGINKVILIGNLGADPEIRYTANGTAVARLNIATTESYIDKDGNRQEQTEWHRVVAWRKLAEICGQYLSKGKQVYIEGRLRTTSYEKDGVKRYTTEIEAREMLMLGGTGDRTRATVITSRPLPRPRGASRRMIFLFNEKPGRSAPEGQRPARKGGFSGTGGLGRPGKLRNRSHHAVPL
;
A
#
# COMPACT_ATOMS: atom_id res chain seq x y z
N MET A 1 22.90 36.11 -1.70
CA MET A 1 22.97 34.65 -1.95
C MET A 1 22.08 33.95 -0.93
N ALA A 2 20.91 33.44 -1.32
CA ALA A 2 20.08 32.66 -0.39
C ALA A 2 20.61 31.22 -0.35
N GLY A 3 21.43 30.89 0.65
CA GLY A 3 21.80 29.50 0.93
C GLY A 3 20.56 28.75 1.38
N ARG A 4 19.97 27.92 0.50
CA ARG A 4 18.85 27.05 0.90
C ARG A 4 19.40 25.92 1.77
N GLY A 5 19.01 25.90 3.04
CA GLY A 5 19.24 24.76 3.93
C GLY A 5 18.52 23.50 3.41
N ILE A 6 19.09 22.34 3.73
CA ILE A 6 18.52 21.04 3.37
C ILE A 6 17.76 20.50 4.59
N ASN A 7 16.49 20.18 4.40
CA ASN A 7 15.68 19.41 5.34
C ASN A 7 15.14 18.20 4.59
N LYS A 8 15.69 17.03 4.92
CA LYS A 8 15.34 15.73 4.35
C LYS A 8 15.35 14.71 5.46
N VAL A 9 14.32 13.87 5.49
CA VAL A 9 14.21 12.70 6.35
C VAL A 9 14.01 11.49 5.47
N ILE A 10 14.74 10.42 5.75
CA ILE A 10 14.57 9.11 5.12
C ILE A 10 14.36 8.10 6.23
N LEU A 11 13.31 7.29 6.14
CA LEU A 11 13.01 6.23 7.09
C LEU A 11 12.67 4.94 6.36
N ILE A 12 13.09 3.83 6.94
CA ILE A 12 12.55 2.50 6.65
C ILE A 12 12.10 1.91 7.98
N GLY A 13 10.83 1.57 8.08
CA GLY A 13 10.26 1.06 9.32
C GLY A 13 8.90 0.42 9.13
N ASN A 14 8.29 -0.02 10.21
CA ASN A 14 7.02 -0.73 10.20
C ASN A 14 5.91 0.12 10.83
N LEU A 15 4.70 0.03 10.30
CA LEU A 15 3.54 0.68 10.89
C LEU A 15 3.20 0.02 12.24
N GLY A 16 3.18 0.80 13.33
CA GLY A 16 2.75 0.31 14.64
C GLY A 16 1.23 0.15 14.80
N ALA A 17 0.48 0.88 13.98
CA ALA A 17 -0.98 0.87 13.93
C ALA A 17 -1.45 1.13 12.49
N ASP A 18 -2.73 0.89 12.23
CA ASP A 18 -3.33 1.23 10.93
C ASP A 18 -3.28 2.76 10.69
N PRO A 19 -3.20 3.20 9.41
CA PRO A 19 -3.22 4.62 9.07
C PRO A 19 -4.48 5.33 9.56
N GLU A 20 -4.32 6.47 10.25
CA GLU A 20 -5.44 7.35 10.58
C GLU A 20 -5.72 8.34 9.45
N ILE A 21 -6.81 8.13 8.71
CA ILE A 21 -7.23 9.02 7.61
C ILE A 21 -8.24 10.06 8.12
N ARG A 22 -8.01 11.32 7.79
CA ARG A 22 -8.94 12.43 8.03
C ARG A 22 -9.02 13.32 6.80
N TYR A 23 -10.10 14.07 6.68
CA TYR A 23 -10.26 15.09 5.65
C TYR A 23 -10.26 16.47 6.31
N THR A 24 -9.56 17.43 5.71
CA THR A 24 -9.63 18.82 6.16
C THR A 24 -10.97 19.45 5.80
N ALA A 25 -11.28 20.64 6.33
CA ALA A 25 -12.48 21.40 5.97
C ALA A 25 -12.59 21.65 4.45
N ASN A 26 -11.46 21.71 3.75
CA ASN A 26 -11.40 21.89 2.29
C ASN A 26 -11.45 20.55 1.53
N GLY A 27 -11.79 19.44 2.19
CA GLY A 27 -11.87 18.10 1.58
C GLY A 27 -10.52 17.46 1.27
N THR A 28 -9.40 18.00 1.75
CA THR A 28 -8.07 17.41 1.47
C THR A 28 -7.82 16.23 2.40
N ALA A 29 -7.51 15.06 1.82
CA ALA A 29 -7.13 13.87 2.58
C ALA A 29 -5.80 14.05 3.31
N VAL A 30 -5.73 13.58 4.55
CA VAL A 30 -4.56 13.58 5.44
C VAL A 30 -4.46 12.23 6.12
N ALA A 31 -3.30 11.57 6.00
CA ALA A 31 -3.02 10.31 6.68
C ALA A 31 -1.95 10.53 7.73
N ARG A 32 -2.21 10.10 8.98
CA ARG A 32 -1.19 10.02 10.02
C ARG A 32 -0.74 8.58 10.18
N LEU A 33 0.56 8.37 10.09
CA LEU A 33 1.22 7.08 10.25
C LEU A 33 2.09 7.13 11.51
N ASN A 34 2.13 6.02 12.24
CA ASN A 34 3.08 5.81 13.33
C ASN A 34 4.06 4.72 12.91
N ILE A 35 5.32 5.09 12.71
CA ILE A 35 6.36 4.20 12.17
C ILE A 35 7.40 3.89 13.24
N ALA A 36 7.62 2.61 13.49
CA ALA A 36 8.69 2.14 14.37
C ALA A 36 9.98 1.91 13.58
N THR A 37 11.11 2.35 14.13
CA THR A 37 12.45 1.91 13.74
C THR A 37 13.17 1.37 14.97
N THR A 38 13.75 0.19 14.87
CA THR A 38 14.42 -0.48 16.00
C THR A 38 15.91 -0.62 15.71
N GLU A 39 16.74 -0.22 16.67
CA GLU A 39 18.18 -0.42 16.68
C GLU A 39 18.55 -1.43 17.77
N SER A 40 19.40 -2.41 17.44
CA SER A 40 19.98 -3.34 18.42
C SER A 40 21.43 -2.95 18.68
N TYR A 41 21.81 -2.78 19.94
CA TYR A 41 23.18 -2.48 20.35
C TYR A 41 23.58 -3.32 21.56
N ILE A 42 24.87 -3.39 21.85
CA ILE A 42 25.41 -4.04 23.05
C ILE A 42 25.79 -2.95 24.04
N ASP A 43 25.32 -3.04 25.28
CA ASP A 43 25.66 -2.09 26.33
C ASP A 43 27.07 -2.34 26.92
N LYS A 44 27.47 -1.49 27.86
CA LYS A 44 28.80 -1.57 28.49
C LYS A 44 28.98 -2.83 29.35
N ASP A 45 27.88 -3.45 29.76
CA ASP A 45 27.86 -4.66 30.57
C ASP A 45 27.82 -5.93 29.71
N GLY A 46 27.85 -5.77 28.37
CA GLY A 46 27.85 -6.86 27.41
C GLY A 46 26.46 -7.41 27.07
N ASN A 47 25.38 -6.78 27.54
CA ASN A 47 24.02 -7.22 27.26
C ASN A 47 23.51 -6.63 25.94
N ARG A 48 22.76 -7.42 25.17
CA ARG A 48 22.06 -6.94 23.98
C ARG A 48 20.83 -6.14 24.39
N GLN A 49 20.77 -4.90 23.92
CA GLN A 49 19.66 -3.97 24.11
C GLN A 49 18.97 -3.69 22.77
N GLU A 50 17.68 -3.39 22.83
CA GLU A 50 16.89 -2.94 21.69
C GLU A 50 16.21 -1.62 22.02
N GLN A 51 16.41 -0.62 21.16
CA GLN A 51 15.78 0.69 21.28
C GLN A 51 14.87 0.92 20.08
N THR A 52 13.60 1.23 20.34
CA THR A 52 12.62 1.51 19.30
C THR A 52 12.19 2.97 19.34
N GLU A 53 12.35 3.64 18.20
CA GLU A 53 11.95 5.02 17.99
C GLU A 53 10.65 5.10 17.20
N TRP A 54 9.76 5.98 17.64
CA TRP A 54 8.42 6.16 17.08
C TRP A 54 8.32 7.47 16.30
N HIS A 55 8.08 7.35 15.00
CA HIS A 55 8.06 8.46 14.07
C HIS A 55 6.63 8.77 13.64
N ARG A 56 6.18 9.99 13.93
CA ARG A 56 4.90 10.49 13.41
C ARG A 56 5.09 11.04 12.00
N VAL A 57 4.49 10.38 11.02
CA VAL A 57 4.55 10.78 9.62
C VAL A 57 3.16 11.24 9.15
N VAL A 58 3.12 12.37 8.45
CA VAL A 58 1.90 12.92 7.86
C VAL A 58 2.03 12.90 6.34
N ALA A 59 1.14 12.16 5.68
CA ALA A 59 0.97 12.16 4.24
C ALA A 59 -0.28 12.98 3.86
N TRP A 60 -0.24 13.62 2.70
CA TRP A 60 -1.29 14.53 2.23
C TRP A 60 -1.83 14.10 0.85
N ARG A 61 -3.07 14.51 0.55
CA ARG A 61 -3.72 14.36 -0.76
C ARG A 61 -3.69 12.89 -1.22
N LYS A 62 -3.31 12.64 -2.47
CA LYS A 62 -3.19 11.30 -3.05
C LYS A 62 -2.32 10.35 -2.23
N LEU A 63 -1.24 10.83 -1.60
CA LEU A 63 -0.40 9.98 -0.76
C LEU A 63 -1.16 9.50 0.48
N ALA A 64 -2.01 10.35 1.07
CA ALA A 64 -2.86 9.97 2.18
C ALA A 64 -3.87 8.88 1.79
N GLU A 65 -4.52 9.04 0.64
CA GLU A 65 -5.48 8.06 0.11
C GLU A 65 -4.81 6.70 -0.12
N ILE A 66 -3.62 6.69 -0.75
CA ILE A 66 -2.84 5.47 -0.98
C ILE A 66 -2.46 4.82 0.35
N CYS A 67 -1.99 5.62 1.32
CA CYS A 67 -1.67 5.10 2.64
C CYS A 67 -2.89 4.42 3.27
N GLY A 68 -4.06 5.05 3.26
CA GLY A 68 -5.28 4.50 3.83
C GLY A 68 -5.82 3.26 3.10
N GLN A 69 -5.60 3.16 1.79
CA GLN A 69 -6.08 2.04 0.99
C GLN A 69 -5.19 0.79 1.09
N TYR A 70 -3.88 0.96 1.19
CA TYR A 70 -2.93 -0.14 1.01
C TYR A 70 -2.06 -0.44 2.24
N LEU A 71 -1.94 0.49 3.19
CA LEU A 71 -1.18 0.25 4.41
C LEU A 71 -2.08 -0.24 5.54
N SER A 72 -1.51 -1.13 6.34
CA SER A 72 -2.09 -1.64 7.58
C SER A 72 -0.96 -1.80 8.61
N LYS A 73 -1.32 -2.03 9.87
CA LYS A 73 -0.37 -2.36 10.93
C LYS A 73 0.61 -3.47 10.47
N GLY A 74 1.87 -3.30 10.82
CA GLY A 74 2.97 -4.22 10.52
C GLY A 74 3.58 -4.07 9.13
N LYS A 75 2.91 -3.41 8.17
CA LYS A 75 3.48 -3.17 6.84
C LYS A 75 4.78 -2.37 6.96
N GLN A 76 5.80 -2.82 6.23
CA GLN A 76 7.06 -2.11 6.14
C GLN A 76 6.97 -1.05 5.04
N VAL A 77 7.53 0.12 5.29
CA VAL A 77 7.50 1.24 4.34
C VAL A 77 8.84 1.96 4.31
N TYR A 78 9.21 2.44 3.14
CA TYR A 78 10.16 3.51 2.95
C TYR A 78 9.41 4.84 2.95
N ILE A 79 9.94 5.85 3.64
CA ILE A 79 9.41 7.21 3.65
C ILE A 79 10.56 8.17 3.33
N GLU A 80 10.31 9.09 2.40
CA GLU A 80 11.10 10.31 2.25
C GLU A 80 10.23 11.53 2.56
N GLY A 81 10.74 12.46 3.36
CA GLY A 81 10.01 13.64 3.76
C GLY A 81 10.89 14.77 4.28
N ARG A 82 10.29 15.64 5.10
CA ARG A 82 10.96 16.73 5.81
C ARG A 82 10.39 16.85 7.22
N LEU A 83 11.20 17.32 8.16
CA LEU A 83 10.69 17.71 9.47
C LEU A 83 9.83 18.98 9.37
N ARG A 84 8.67 18.95 10.02
CA ARG A 84 7.77 20.09 10.18
C ARG A 84 7.38 20.18 11.65
N THR A 85 7.81 21.24 12.31
CA THR A 85 7.33 21.57 13.66
C THR A 85 6.20 22.57 13.56
N THR A 86 5.08 22.26 14.19
CA THR A 86 3.96 23.20 14.39
C THR A 86 3.83 23.49 15.88
N SER A 87 3.31 24.68 16.19
CA SER A 87 2.96 25.03 17.57
C SER A 87 1.46 25.25 17.67
N TYR A 88 0.87 24.80 18.76
CA TYR A 88 -0.51 25.07 19.11
C TYR A 88 -0.61 25.41 20.60
N GLU A 89 -1.60 26.19 20.98
CA GLU A 89 -1.88 26.47 22.39
C GLU A 89 -2.96 25.52 22.90
N LYS A 90 -2.75 25.02 24.11
CA LYS A 90 -3.74 24.23 24.85
C LYS A 90 -3.63 24.59 26.31
N ASP A 91 -4.75 24.98 26.92
CA ASP A 91 -4.83 25.38 28.33
C ASP A 91 -3.85 26.54 28.68
N GLY A 92 -3.70 27.50 27.76
CA GLY A 92 -2.77 28.63 27.91
C GLY A 92 -1.28 28.28 27.75
N VAL A 93 -0.95 27.00 27.47
CA VAL A 93 0.43 26.55 27.27
C VAL A 93 0.71 26.29 25.78
N LYS A 94 1.74 26.95 25.25
CA LYS A 94 2.23 26.68 23.90
C LYS A 94 2.93 25.33 23.84
N ARG A 95 2.42 24.43 23.01
CA ARG A 95 2.97 23.10 22.73
C ARG A 95 3.58 23.07 21.35
N TYR A 96 4.64 22.28 21.18
CA TYR A 96 5.27 22.02 19.90
C TYR A 96 5.05 20.58 19.51
N THR A 97 4.82 20.33 18.23
CA THR A 97 4.72 18.99 17.67
C THR A 97 5.56 18.94 16.41
N THR A 98 6.56 18.07 16.42
CA THR A 98 7.42 17.80 15.28
C THR A 98 6.95 16.54 14.58
N GLU A 99 6.66 16.66 13.30
CA GLU A 99 6.19 15.57 12.44
C GLU A 99 7.05 15.49 11.19
N ILE A 100 7.00 14.36 10.52
CA ILE A 100 7.63 14.17 9.21
C ILE A 100 6.54 14.33 8.15
N GLU A 101 6.60 15.41 7.37
CA GLU A 101 5.73 15.58 6.22
C GLU A 101 6.28 14.74 5.06
N ALA A 102 5.59 13.63 4.76
CA ALA A 102 5.99 12.70 3.71
C ALA A 102 5.82 13.34 2.33
N ARG A 103 6.85 13.17 1.50
CA ARG A 103 6.87 13.56 0.08
C ARG A 103 6.75 12.35 -0.83
N GLU A 104 7.31 11.22 -0.39
CA GLU A 104 7.33 9.96 -1.11
C GLU A 104 7.22 8.80 -0.11
N MET A 105 6.54 7.73 -0.53
CA MET A 105 6.39 6.50 0.24
C MET A 105 6.45 5.31 -0.70
N LEU A 106 7.17 4.27 -0.30
CA LEU A 106 7.16 2.96 -0.97
C LEU A 106 6.74 1.89 0.03
N MET A 107 5.83 1.03 -0.37
CA MET A 107 5.50 -0.18 0.37
C MET A 107 6.61 -1.22 0.20
N LEU A 108 7.08 -1.78 1.30
CA LEU A 108 8.11 -2.81 1.35
C LEU A 108 7.47 -4.10 1.90
N GLY A 109 7.87 -5.26 1.39
CA GLY A 109 7.43 -6.56 1.93
C GLY A 109 6.14 -7.15 1.35
N GLY A 110 5.94 -7.06 0.04
CA GLY A 110 4.94 -7.87 -0.68
C GLY A 110 5.51 -9.23 -1.11
N THR A 111 5.40 -10.25 -0.26
CA THR A 111 5.59 -11.65 -0.68
C THR A 111 4.22 -12.28 -0.86
N GLY A 112 3.70 -12.31 -2.08
CA GLY A 112 2.44 -13.00 -2.39
C GLY A 112 1.75 -12.62 -3.70
N ASP A 113 2.02 -11.43 -4.25
CA ASP A 113 1.55 -11.08 -5.58
C ASP A 113 2.61 -10.27 -6.31
N ARG A 114 2.90 -10.65 -7.55
CA ARG A 114 3.92 -10.01 -8.40
C ARG A 114 3.44 -8.64 -8.87
N THR A 115 3.23 -7.72 -7.94
CA THR A 115 2.97 -6.31 -8.26
C THR A 115 4.26 -5.54 -8.05
N ARG A 116 4.80 -5.05 -9.17
CA ARG A 116 5.99 -4.19 -9.25
C ARG A 116 5.96 -3.12 -8.16
N ALA A 117 7.07 -2.92 -7.46
CA ALA A 117 7.30 -1.78 -6.58
C ALA A 117 6.95 -0.50 -7.34
N THR A 118 5.79 0.08 -7.03
CA THR A 118 5.32 1.28 -7.69
C THR A 118 5.93 2.46 -6.94
N VAL A 119 6.93 3.09 -7.56
CA VAL A 119 7.49 4.34 -7.08
C VAL A 119 6.47 5.44 -7.36
N ILE A 120 5.75 5.88 -6.31
CA ILE A 120 4.74 6.93 -6.43
C ILE A 120 5.38 8.26 -6.03
N THR A 121 5.92 8.94 -7.04
CA THR A 121 6.45 10.30 -6.90
C THR A 121 5.35 11.35 -7.20
N SER A 122 5.45 12.51 -6.54
CA SER A 122 4.61 13.69 -6.81
C SER A 122 5.10 14.51 -8.02
N ARG A 123 6.19 14.10 -8.67
CA ARG A 123 6.74 14.76 -9.85
C ARG A 123 6.30 14.06 -11.14
N PRO A 124 5.75 14.78 -12.13
CA PRO A 124 5.55 14.19 -13.45
C PRO A 124 6.91 13.82 -14.06
N LEU A 125 7.06 12.56 -14.47
CA LEU A 125 8.25 12.10 -15.21
C LEU A 125 8.38 12.88 -16.52
N PRO A 126 9.61 13.30 -16.91
CA PRO A 126 9.83 13.85 -18.24
C PRO A 126 9.54 12.77 -19.29
N ARG A 127 8.67 13.08 -20.25
CA ARG A 127 8.42 12.20 -21.40
C ARG A 127 9.73 12.06 -22.21
N PRO A 128 10.14 10.85 -22.60
CA PRO A 128 11.28 10.70 -23.51
C PRO A 128 10.94 11.38 -24.84
N ARG A 129 11.69 12.43 -25.19
CA ARG A 129 11.63 13.06 -26.52
C ARG A 129 12.47 12.24 -27.49
N GLY A 130 11.82 11.73 -28.54
CA GLY A 130 12.48 11.42 -29.81
C GLY A 130 13.01 10.00 -29.94
N ALA A 131 12.20 9.12 -30.55
CA ALA A 131 12.71 7.98 -31.30
C ALA A 131 11.91 7.87 -32.60
N SER A 132 12.22 8.76 -33.54
CA SER A 132 11.88 8.58 -34.95
C SER A 132 13.10 8.01 -35.66
N ARG A 133 13.03 6.76 -36.09
CA ARG A 133 13.79 6.30 -37.25
C ARG A 133 12.88 5.42 -38.11
N ARG A 134 12.45 6.02 -39.23
CA ARG A 134 12.11 5.28 -40.45
C ARG A 134 13.39 4.62 -40.96
N MET A 135 13.28 3.38 -41.43
CA MET A 135 14.23 2.81 -42.38
C MET A 135 13.46 1.95 -43.39
N ILE A 136 13.86 2.14 -44.65
CA ILE A 136 13.18 1.82 -45.89
C ILE A 136 13.44 0.37 -46.31
N PHE A 137 12.47 -0.17 -47.06
CA PHE A 137 12.39 -1.48 -47.71
C PHE A 137 13.61 -1.90 -48.55
N LEU A 138 13.90 -3.21 -48.54
CA LEU A 138 14.44 -3.95 -49.69
C LEU A 138 13.82 -5.37 -49.73
N PHE A 139 13.02 -5.55 -50.78
CA PHE A 139 12.63 -6.77 -51.52
C PHE A 139 13.09 -8.17 -51.02
N ASN A 140 12.15 -9.12 -50.89
CA ASN A 140 12.10 -10.28 -51.78
C ASN A 140 10.74 -11.02 -51.69
N GLU A 141 10.24 -11.48 -52.83
CA GLU A 141 8.93 -12.06 -53.08
C GLU A 141 8.77 -13.51 -52.56
N LYS A 142 7.52 -13.89 -52.27
CA LYS A 142 7.09 -15.29 -52.01
C LYS A 142 7.07 -16.08 -53.33
N PRO A 143 7.05 -17.44 -53.29
CA PRO A 143 5.73 -18.09 -53.36
C PRO A 143 5.60 -19.43 -52.61
N GLY A 144 4.37 -19.68 -52.12
CA GLY A 144 3.70 -20.99 -52.21
C GLY A 144 3.90 -22.01 -51.07
N ARG A 145 2.84 -22.25 -50.29
CA ARG A 145 2.10 -23.54 -50.28
C ARG A 145 0.86 -23.51 -49.38
N SER A 146 -0.28 -23.63 -50.05
CA SER A 146 -1.51 -24.37 -49.71
C SER A 146 -1.80 -24.76 -48.24
N ALA A 147 -2.98 -24.33 -47.79
CA ALA A 147 -3.75 -24.97 -46.72
C ALA A 147 -4.18 -26.40 -47.09
N PRO A 148 -4.71 -27.16 -46.12
CA PRO A 148 -6.09 -27.57 -46.32
C PRO A 148 -6.98 -27.33 -45.10
N GLU A 149 -8.20 -26.98 -45.43
CA GLU A 149 -9.39 -26.87 -44.61
C GLU A 149 -9.96 -28.28 -44.35
N GLY A 150 -10.46 -28.54 -43.14
CA GLY A 150 -10.99 -29.85 -42.76
C GLY A 150 -11.90 -29.81 -41.52
N GLN A 151 -13.15 -29.41 -41.76
CA GLN A 151 -14.40 -29.91 -41.15
C GLN A 151 -14.52 -30.15 -39.62
N ARG A 152 -15.48 -29.43 -39.01
CA ARG A 152 -16.29 -29.90 -37.86
C ARG A 152 -17.42 -30.82 -38.40
N PRO A 153 -18.04 -31.71 -37.59
CA PRO A 153 -19.19 -31.27 -36.79
C PRO A 153 -19.39 -31.99 -35.42
N ALA A 154 -20.44 -31.54 -34.73
CA ALA A 154 -20.85 -31.77 -33.35
C ALA A 154 -21.18 -33.22 -32.92
N ARG A 155 -21.16 -33.46 -31.61
CA ARG A 155 -22.09 -34.38 -30.95
C ARG A 155 -22.67 -33.81 -29.65
N LYS A 156 -24.01 -33.80 -29.61
CA LYS A 156 -24.89 -33.66 -28.45
C LYS A 156 -25.00 -35.01 -27.71
N GLY A 157 -25.26 -34.93 -26.41
CA GLY A 157 -25.77 -35.99 -25.53
C GLY A 157 -25.46 -35.58 -24.08
N GLY A 158 -26.37 -35.30 -23.15
CA GLY A 158 -27.77 -35.71 -23.02
C GLY A 158 -27.86 -36.88 -22.04
N PHE A 159 -28.11 -36.61 -20.75
CA PHE A 159 -28.79 -37.45 -19.74
C PHE A 159 -28.71 -36.70 -18.38
N SER A 160 -29.77 -36.08 -17.84
CA SER A 160 -30.94 -36.64 -17.12
C SER A 160 -30.58 -37.55 -15.93
N GLY A 161 -30.86 -37.07 -14.72
CA GLY A 161 -30.74 -37.82 -13.46
C GLY A 161 -31.43 -37.09 -12.31
N THR A 162 -32.74 -37.26 -12.24
CA THR A 162 -33.68 -36.86 -11.19
C THR A 162 -33.54 -37.69 -9.91
N GLY A 163 -33.86 -37.08 -8.76
CA GLY A 163 -34.24 -37.76 -7.51
C GLY A 163 -33.31 -37.40 -6.35
N GLY A 164 -33.76 -37.01 -5.16
CA GLY A 164 -35.09 -36.98 -4.59
C GLY A 164 -35.00 -36.39 -3.17
N LEU A 165 -36.16 -35.94 -2.69
CA LEU A 165 -36.38 -35.30 -1.40
C LEU A 165 -36.12 -36.21 -0.19
N GLY A 166 -35.57 -35.62 0.89
CA GLY A 166 -35.54 -36.21 2.23
C GLY A 166 -35.60 -35.10 3.29
N ARG A 167 -36.61 -35.17 4.15
CA ARG A 167 -37.17 -34.13 5.03
C ARG A 167 -36.44 -33.94 6.38
N PRO A 168 -36.84 -32.93 7.20
CA PRO A 168 -36.02 -32.34 8.26
C PRO A 168 -36.21 -32.97 9.65
N GLY A 169 -35.14 -32.92 10.45
CA GLY A 169 -35.10 -33.35 11.86
C GLY A 169 -35.32 -32.20 12.84
N LYS A 170 -36.25 -32.42 13.76
CA LYS A 170 -36.84 -31.54 14.78
C LYS A 170 -35.86 -30.98 15.84
N LEU A 171 -36.13 -29.73 16.24
CA LEU A 171 -36.34 -29.20 17.60
C LEU A 171 -35.80 -30.02 18.79
N ARG A 172 -35.02 -29.38 19.67
CA ARG A 172 -35.46 -29.14 21.06
C ARG A 172 -34.66 -28.06 21.80
N ASN A 173 -35.46 -27.30 22.53
CA ASN A 173 -35.23 -26.20 23.46
C ASN A 173 -34.55 -26.66 24.77
N ARG A 174 -33.84 -25.74 25.45
CA ARG A 174 -33.67 -25.59 26.92
C ARG A 174 -32.64 -24.47 27.17
N SER A 175 -33.05 -23.24 27.44
CA SER A 175 -33.51 -22.67 28.71
C SER A 175 -32.38 -22.37 29.72
N HIS A 176 -32.24 -21.07 30.00
CA HIS A 176 -31.94 -20.43 31.28
C HIS A 176 -30.70 -20.83 32.09
N HIS A 177 -29.79 -19.86 32.26
CA HIS A 177 -29.52 -19.31 33.60
C HIS A 177 -28.97 -17.88 33.45
N ALA A 178 -29.85 -16.92 33.69
CA ALA A 178 -29.50 -15.68 34.35
C ALA A 178 -29.76 -15.89 35.85
N VAL A 179 -28.98 -15.22 36.71
CA VAL A 179 -29.41 -14.47 37.91
C VAL A 179 -28.14 -13.98 38.64
N PRO A 180 -28.20 -12.82 39.33
CA PRO A 180 -27.12 -11.84 39.44
C PRO A 180 -26.60 -11.65 40.87
N LEU A 181 -25.53 -10.86 41.03
CA LEU A 181 -25.42 -9.61 41.79
C LEU A 181 -24.01 -9.03 41.63
#